data_AF-A0A7J9XMZ3-F1
#
_entry.id   AF-A0A7J9XMZ3-F1
#
_cell.length_a   1.000
_cell.length_b   1.000
_cell.length_c   1.000
_cell.angle_alpha   90.00
_cell.angle_beta   90.00
_cell.angle_gamma   90.00
#
_symmetry.space_group_name_H-M   'P 1'
#
loop_
_entity.id
_entity.type
_entity.pdbx_description
1 polymer ?
#
loop_
_entity_poly.entity_id
_entity_poly.type
_entity_poly.pdbx_seq_one_letter_code
_entity_poly.pdbx_strand_id
1 'polypeptide(L)'
;MRRARGSECPAGPQGPATTWWCSCGEHGSTTSQPAAARALTAHLTCTGHRSGEYSYGRAGQRTVVEVTVDDGDVVHALAHGPALRP
;
A
#
# COMPACT_ATOMS: atom_id res chain seq x y z
N MET A 1 -18.21 -2.01 -38.73
CA MET A 1 -16.87 -2.09 -38.10
C MET A 1 -16.72 -0.90 -37.15
N ARG A 2 -16.83 -1.09 -35.83
CA ARG A 2 -16.61 -0.03 -34.84
C ARG A 2 -15.64 -0.55 -33.79
N ARG A 3 -14.36 -0.16 -33.90
CA ARG A 3 -13.36 -0.37 -32.84
C ARG A 3 -13.67 0.63 -31.74
N ALA A 4 -14.19 0.14 -30.61
CA ALA A 4 -14.20 0.91 -29.38
C ALA A 4 -12.75 1.20 -29.01
N ARG A 5 -12.38 2.48 -29.01
CA ARG A 5 -11.09 2.97 -28.53
C ARG A 5 -10.94 2.51 -27.09
N GLY A 6 -9.83 1.83 -26.81
CA GLY A 6 -9.46 1.46 -25.45
C GLY A 6 -9.61 2.68 -24.56
N SER A 7 -10.43 2.54 -23.52
CA SER A 7 -10.49 3.49 -22.43
C SER A 7 -9.23 3.29 -21.60
N GLU A 8 -8.11 3.72 -22.17
CA GLU A 8 -6.86 3.90 -21.44
C GLU A 8 -7.14 5.02 -20.46
N CYS A 9 -7.50 4.65 -19.23
CA CYS A 9 -7.58 5.60 -18.12
C CYS A 9 -6.27 6.37 -18.13
N PRO A 10 -6.30 7.73 -18.17
CA PRO A 10 -5.07 8.49 -18.22
C PRO A 10 -4.23 8.04 -17.03
N ALA A 11 -3.07 7.46 -17.32
CA ALA A 11 -2.05 7.22 -16.32
C ALA A 11 -1.66 8.60 -15.81
N GLY A 12 -2.40 9.07 -14.80
CA GLY A 12 -2.02 10.22 -13.98
C GLY A 12 -0.57 10.02 -13.56
N PRO A 13 0.18 11.11 -13.30
CA PRO A 13 1.61 11.06 -13.09
C PRO A 13 1.93 9.84 -12.23
N GLN A 14 2.69 8.90 -12.81
CA GLN A 14 3.11 7.66 -12.17
C GLN A 14 3.99 8.07 -10.98
N GLY A 15 3.34 8.52 -9.91
CA GLY A 15 3.97 8.81 -8.64
C GLY A 15 4.62 7.53 -8.15
N PRO A 16 5.56 7.62 -7.19
CA PRO A 16 6.19 6.44 -6.63
C PRO A 16 5.11 5.45 -6.20
N ALA A 17 5.05 4.31 -6.89
CA ALA A 17 4.06 3.28 -6.63
C ALA A 17 4.23 2.83 -5.17
N THR A 18 3.18 3.08 -4.38
CA THR A 18 3.14 2.73 -2.97
C THR A 18 2.40 1.41 -2.85
N THR A 19 3.02 0.39 -2.27
CA THR A 19 2.46 -0.96 -2.20
C THR A 19 2.08 -1.27 -0.76
N TRP A 20 0.98 -1.98 -0.53
CA TRP A 20 0.64 -2.54 0.78
C TRP A 20 0.50 -4.06 0.70
N TRP A 21 0.82 -4.72 1.81
CA TRP A 21 0.87 -6.16 2.02
C TRP A 21 0.19 -6.50 3.33
N CYS A 22 -0.75 -7.43 3.29
CA CYS A 22 -1.33 -8.05 4.48
C CYS A 22 -0.60 -9.35 4.80
N SER A 23 -0.55 -9.74 6.08
CA SER A 23 0.01 -11.02 6.50
C SER A 23 -0.71 -12.25 5.91
N CYS A 24 -1.91 -12.08 5.35
CA CYS A 24 -2.65 -13.15 4.66
C CYS A 24 -2.17 -13.40 3.22
N GLY A 25 -1.24 -12.58 2.70
CA GLY A 25 -0.74 -12.66 1.33
C GLY A 25 -1.45 -11.75 0.32
N GLU A 26 -2.57 -11.12 0.72
CA GLU A 26 -3.24 -10.13 -0.13
C GLU A 26 -2.44 -8.81 -0.18
N HIS A 27 -2.44 -8.19 -1.36
CA HIS A 27 -1.65 -7.01 -1.62
C HIS A 27 -2.28 -6.08 -2.64
N GLY A 28 -1.89 -4.81 -2.58
CA GLY A 28 -2.34 -3.81 -3.55
C GLY A 28 -1.31 -2.73 -3.79
N SER A 29 -1.50 -1.98 -4.87
CA SER A 29 -0.70 -0.81 -5.20
C SER A 29 -1.57 0.43 -5.25
N THR A 30 -1.00 1.56 -4.83
CA THR A 30 -1.66 2.85 -4.75
C THR A 30 -0.70 3.95 -5.19
N THR A 31 -1.22 5.15 -5.38
CA THR A 31 -0.48 6.31 -5.86
C THR A 31 0.11 7.18 -4.75
N SER A 32 -0.17 6.88 -3.48
CA SER A 32 0.30 7.69 -2.35
C SER A 32 0.35 6.91 -1.03
N GLN A 33 1.22 7.36 -0.12
CA GLN A 33 1.32 6.86 1.25
C GLN A 33 -0.02 6.79 2.00
N PRO A 34 -0.83 7.88 2.10
CA PRO A 34 -2.11 7.83 2.81
C PRO A 34 -3.12 6.89 2.15
N ALA A 35 -3.07 6.70 0.82
CA ALA A 35 -3.94 5.75 0.14
C ALA A 35 -3.58 4.30 0.49
N ALA A 36 -2.29 3.95 0.54
CA ALA A 36 -1.85 2.61 0.97
C ALA A 36 -2.19 2.32 2.43
N ALA A 37 -1.97 3.29 3.32
CA ALA A 37 -2.32 3.14 4.73
C ALA A 37 -3.83 2.89 4.92
N ARG A 38 -4.68 3.66 4.22
CA ARG A 38 -6.14 3.46 4.25
C ARG A 38 -6.56 2.11 3.67
N ALA A 39 -5.99 1.72 2.54
CA ALA A 39 -6.31 0.44 1.89
C ALA A 39 -5.94 -0.75 2.78
N LEU A 40 -4.73 -0.71 3.38
CA LEU A 40 -4.28 -1.72 4.32
C LEU A 40 -5.18 -1.76 5.55
N THR A 41 -5.44 -0.62 6.19
CA THR A 41 -6.29 -0.56 7.39
C THR A 41 -7.71 -1.07 7.12
N ALA A 42 -8.30 -0.68 5.97
CA ALA A 42 -9.61 -1.15 5.56
C ALA A 42 -9.62 -2.68 5.32
N HIS A 43 -8.58 -3.22 4.68
CA HIS A 43 -8.45 -4.67 4.50
C HIS A 43 -8.32 -5.38 5.86
N LEU A 44 -7.43 -4.92 6.74
CA LEU A 44 -7.23 -5.51 8.06
C LEU A 44 -8.52 -5.51 8.89
N THR A 45 -9.27 -4.39 8.86
CA THR A 45 -10.58 -4.26 9.55
C THR A 45 -11.63 -5.20 8.96
N CYS A 46 -11.72 -5.29 7.62
CA CYS A 46 -12.72 -6.11 6.93
C CYS A 46 -12.47 -7.62 7.12
N THR A 47 -11.20 -8.03 7.16
CA THR A 47 -10.79 -9.43 7.25
C THR A 47 -10.55 -9.90 8.69
N GLY A 48 -10.49 -8.98 9.66
CA GLY A 48 -10.13 -9.30 11.04
C GLY A 48 -8.66 -9.66 11.23
N HIS A 49 -7.79 -9.32 10.27
CA HIS A 49 -6.34 -9.48 10.42
C HIS A 49 -5.77 -8.36 11.27
N ARG A 50 -4.72 -8.68 12.06
CA ARG A 50 -4.16 -7.76 13.05
C ARG A 50 -3.01 -6.91 12.52
N SER A 51 -2.36 -7.32 11.44
CA SER A 51 -1.14 -6.66 10.98
C SER A 51 -0.92 -6.78 9.49
N GLY A 52 -0.27 -5.76 8.93
CA GLY A 52 0.35 -5.80 7.62
C GLY A 52 1.33 -4.65 7.47
N GLU A 53 1.83 -4.42 6.28
CA GLU A 53 2.82 -3.39 6.01
C GLU A 53 2.51 -2.64 4.71
N TYR A 54 2.94 -1.38 4.61
CA TYR A 54 2.97 -0.70 3.33
C TYR A 54 4.33 -0.05 3.09
N SER A 55 4.79 -0.10 1.84
CA SER A 55 6.04 0.51 1.42
C SER A 55 5.79 1.71 0.51
N TYR A 56 6.47 2.82 0.80
CA TYR A 56 6.46 4.02 -0.02
C TYR A 56 7.90 4.50 -0.30
N GLY A 57 8.08 5.27 -1.35
CA GLY A 57 9.39 5.81 -1.74
C GLY A 57 9.78 5.49 -3.18
N ARG A 58 10.97 5.94 -3.60
CA ARG A 58 11.50 5.74 -4.96
C ARG A 58 12.30 4.45 -5.06
N ALA A 59 12.49 3.95 -6.28
CA ALA A 59 13.40 2.84 -6.54
C ALA A 59 14.79 3.12 -5.92
N GLY A 60 15.20 2.31 -4.94
CA GLY A 60 16.44 2.45 -4.18
C GLY A 60 16.31 3.08 -2.77
N GLN A 61 15.19 3.71 -2.45
CA GLN A 61 14.86 4.20 -1.10
C GLN A 61 13.38 3.93 -0.82
N ARG A 62 13.09 2.74 -0.29
CA ARG A 62 11.76 2.35 0.17
C ARG A 62 11.71 2.36 1.69
N THR A 63 10.81 3.16 2.24
CA THR A 63 10.42 3.11 3.64
C THR A 63 9.29 2.09 3.76
N VAL A 64 9.43 1.14 4.67
CA VAL A 64 8.38 0.16 4.98
C VAL A 64 7.72 0.60 6.28
N VAL A 65 6.40 0.62 6.30
CA VAL A 65 5.62 0.93 7.50
C VAL A 65 4.83 -0.28 7.88
N GLU A 66 5.14 -0.86 9.03
CA GLU A 66 4.31 -1.88 9.64
C GLU A 66 3.10 -1.22 10.31
N VAL A 67 1.91 -1.73 10.04
CA VAL A 67 0.63 -1.29 10.60
C VAL A 67 0.04 -2.43 11.39
N THR A 68 -0.25 -2.18 12.66
CA THR A 68 -0.99 -3.10 13.53
C THR A 68 -2.33 -2.45 13.89
N VAL A 69 -3.40 -3.23 13.76
CA VAL A 69 -4.75 -2.86 14.24
C VAL A 69 -5.15 -3.74 15.43
N ASP A 70 -5.78 -3.11 16.41
CA ASP A 70 -6.42 -3.73 17.57
C ASP A 70 -7.86 -3.23 17.63
N ASP A 71 -8.82 -4.15 17.70
CA ASP A 71 -10.27 -3.84 17.70
C ASP A 71 -10.77 -2.94 16.55
N GLY A 72 -10.03 -2.88 15.43
CA GLY A 72 -10.35 -2.03 14.27
C GLY A 72 -9.68 -0.64 14.30
N ASP A 73 -8.97 -0.30 15.37
CA ASP A 73 -8.17 0.92 15.50
C ASP A 73 -6.69 0.64 15.22
N VAL A 74 -6.03 1.59 14.52
CA VAL A 74 -4.59 1.50 14.27
C VAL A 74 -3.84 1.81 15.55
N VAL A 75 -3.21 0.79 16.14
CA VAL A 75 -2.46 0.91 17.41
C VAL A 75 -0.97 1.12 17.20
N HIS A 76 -0.43 0.72 16.04
CA HIS A 76 1.01 0.85 15.77
C HIS A 76 1.31 1.14 14.31
N ALA A 77 2.19 2.11 14.08
CA ALA A 77 2.72 2.45 12.77
C ALA A 77 4.24 2.68 12.89
N LEU A 78 5.06 1.67 12.59
CA LEU A 78 6.52 1.77 12.62
C LEU A 78 7.06 1.95 11.22
N ALA A 79 7.64 3.12 10.95
CA ALA A 79 8.42 3.33 9.74
C ALA A 79 9.83 2.75 9.92
N HIS A 80 10.09 1.62 9.29
CA HIS A 80 11.44 1.15 9.02
C HIS A 80 12.04 2.06 7.95
N GLY A 81 13.10 2.80 8.31
CA GLY A 81 13.86 3.64 7.39
C GLY A 81 14.34 2.87 6.15
N PRO A 82 14.87 3.56 5.12
CA PRO A 82 15.22 2.93 3.87
C PRO A 82 16.13 1.73 4.14
N ALA A 83 15.63 0.53 3.83
CA ALA A 83 16.45 -0.68 3.86
C ALA A 83 17.52 -0.51 2.78
N LEU A 84 18.67 0.03 3.15
CA LEU A 84 19.92 -0.10 2.42
C LEU A 84 20.23 -1.60 2.40
N ARG A 85 19.74 -2.29 1.36
CA ARG A 85 20.21 -3.65 1.10
C ARG A 85 21.71 -3.54 0.79
N PRO A 86 22.59 -4.30 1.47
CA PRO A 86 24.02 -4.32 1.16
C PRO A 86 24.28 -4.86 -0.25
#